data_AF-A0A511ZHN3-F1
#
_entry.id   AF-A0A511ZHN3-F1
#
_cell.length_a   1.000
_cell.length_b   1.000
_cell.length_c   1.000
_cell.angle_alpha   90.00
_cell.angle_beta   90.00
_cell.angle_gamma   90.00
#
_symmetry.space_group_name_H-M   'P 1'
#
loop_
_entity.id
_entity.type
_entity.pdbx_description
1 polymer ?
#
loop_
_entity_poly.entity_id
_entity_poly.type
_entity_poly.pdbx_seq_one_letter_code
_entity_poly.pdbx_strand_id
1 'polypeptide(L)'
;MAGNNIILRNESRVSFVNETTHVVYEEWEKDIVIDFIEYSTSSQNIFPILNIDQSRPNYNYDGQLFQTVNPNGTRWVATPLRISNDGHANFEVVAYDSSSGEFKLNLKTPMILPGGSRLAFKHNGTPTENHTVTYKVIYREV
;
A
#
# COMPACT_ATOMS: atom_id res chain seq x y z
N MET A 1 -2.66 28.70 12.21
CA MET A 1 -3.25 27.50 11.60
C MET A 1 -2.56 27.28 10.27
N ALA A 2 -1.57 26.39 10.22
CA ALA A 2 -1.04 25.92 8.94
C ALA A 2 -2.18 25.14 8.26
N GLY A 3 -2.48 25.46 7.00
CA GLY A 3 -3.56 24.78 6.29
C GLY A 3 -3.22 23.31 6.05
N ASN A 4 -4.24 22.45 6.05
CA ASN A 4 -4.09 21.05 5.66
C ASN A 4 -3.50 20.99 4.24
N ASN A 5 -2.24 20.56 4.12
CA ASN A 5 -1.58 20.47 2.83
C ASN A 5 -2.07 19.20 2.12
N ILE A 6 -2.84 19.37 1.04
CA ILE A 6 -3.26 18.25 0.19
C ILE A 6 -2.12 17.92 -0.77
N ILE A 7 -1.66 16.66 -0.75
CA ILE A 7 -0.56 16.17 -1.55
C ILE A 7 -1.06 15.06 -2.47
N LEU A 8 -0.76 15.22 -3.76
CA LEU A 8 -0.98 14.20 -4.79
C LEU A 8 0.37 13.54 -5.12
N ARG A 9 0.44 12.23 -4.99
CA ARG A 9 1.53 11.40 -5.50
C ARG A 9 0.99 10.46 -6.56
N ASN A 10 1.50 10.56 -7.76
CA ASN A 10 1.11 9.72 -8.88
C ASN A 10 2.38 9.22 -9.54
N GLU A 11 2.49 7.91 -9.74
CA GLU A 11 3.57 7.31 -10.48
C GLU A 11 3.02 6.33 -11.51
N SER A 12 3.44 6.55 -12.76
CA SER A 12 2.91 5.84 -13.92
C SER A 12 3.50 4.44 -14.10
N ARG A 13 4.71 4.20 -13.56
CA ARG A 13 5.34 2.88 -13.47
C ARG A 13 6.58 2.92 -12.57
N VAL A 14 6.53 2.23 -11.43
CA VAL A 14 7.72 1.91 -10.63
C VAL A 14 8.13 0.48 -10.90
N SER A 15 9.43 0.24 -11.16
CA SER A 15 9.97 -1.11 -11.36
C SER A 15 10.83 -1.52 -10.18
N PHE A 16 10.58 -2.72 -9.64
CA PHE A 16 11.42 -3.30 -8.59
C PHE A 16 12.51 -4.12 -9.29
N VAL A 17 13.71 -3.55 -9.41
CA VAL A 17 14.88 -4.22 -10.04
C VAL A 17 15.95 -4.48 -8.99
N ASN A 18 16.45 -3.42 -8.36
CA ASN A 18 17.52 -3.48 -7.35
C ASN A 18 17.04 -3.20 -5.93
N GLU A 19 15.85 -2.61 -5.81
CA GLU A 19 15.22 -2.28 -4.54
C GLU A 19 13.95 -3.11 -4.36
N THR A 20 13.71 -3.54 -3.13
CA THR A 20 12.50 -4.29 -2.77
C THR A 20 11.41 -3.39 -2.21
N THR A 21 11.68 -2.10 -1.99
CA THR A 21 10.75 -1.17 -1.35
C THR A 21 10.78 0.18 -2.06
N HIS A 22 9.61 0.66 -2.47
CA HIS A 22 9.41 1.98 -3.05
C HIS A 22 8.56 2.83 -2.10
N VAL A 23 9.09 3.96 -1.65
CA VAL A 23 8.39 4.85 -0.70
C VAL A 23 7.51 5.84 -1.43
N VAL A 24 6.22 5.89 -1.06
CA VAL A 24 5.27 6.87 -1.59
C VAL A 24 5.34 8.16 -0.79
N TYR A 25 5.30 8.05 0.54
CA TYR A 25 5.55 9.15 1.47
C TYR A 25 6.10 8.61 2.79
N GLU A 26 6.74 9.50 3.55
CA GLU A 26 7.19 9.25 4.91
C GLU A 26 7.08 10.56 5.71
N GLU A 27 6.30 10.57 6.78
CA GLU A 27 6.08 11.71 7.68
C GLU A 27 5.81 11.15 9.08
N TRP A 28 6.55 11.56 10.10
CA TRP A 28 6.49 10.98 11.45
C TRP A 28 6.05 11.97 12.52
N GLU A 29 5.88 13.25 12.16
CA GLU A 29 5.61 14.33 13.11
C GLU A 29 4.19 14.88 12.99
N LYS A 30 3.46 14.52 11.92
CA LYS A 30 2.13 15.04 11.62
C LYS A 30 1.10 13.93 11.45
N ASP A 31 -0.15 14.27 11.68
CA ASP A 31 -1.23 13.34 11.36
C ASP A 31 -1.38 13.24 9.83
N ILE A 32 -1.56 12.02 9.34
CA ILE A 32 -1.77 11.77 7.91
C ILE A 32 -3.21 11.33 7.66
N VAL A 33 -3.89 11.98 6.72
CA VAL A 33 -5.16 11.49 6.19
C VAL A 33 -4.96 11.00 4.77
N ILE A 34 -5.14 9.71 4.53
CA ILE A 34 -5.13 9.12 3.20
C ILE A 34 -6.55 9.20 2.65
N ASP A 35 -6.80 10.13 1.73
CA ASP A 35 -8.12 10.29 1.12
C ASP A 35 -8.38 9.28 0.00
N PHE A 36 -7.32 8.89 -0.71
CA PHE A 36 -7.43 7.98 -1.85
C PHE A 36 -6.13 7.22 -2.08
N ILE A 37 -6.25 5.91 -2.36
CA ILE A 37 -5.18 5.08 -2.93
C ILE A 37 -5.81 4.24 -4.02
N GLU A 38 -5.22 4.29 -5.22
CA GLU A 38 -5.44 3.35 -6.31
C GLU A 38 -4.07 2.81 -6.73
N TYR A 39 -3.98 1.50 -6.95
CA TYR A 39 -2.77 0.92 -7.50
C TYR A 39 -3.05 -0.30 -8.37
N SER A 40 -2.13 -0.55 -9.31
CA SER A 40 -2.08 -1.76 -10.11
C SER A 40 -0.73 -2.43 -9.94
N THR A 41 -0.69 -3.76 -9.82
CA THR A 41 0.57 -4.51 -9.75
C THR A 41 0.64 -5.56 -10.85
N SER A 42 1.84 -5.76 -11.40
CA SER A 42 2.13 -6.86 -12.34
C SER A 42 2.61 -8.14 -11.66
N SER A 43 2.56 -8.19 -10.32
CA SER A 43 3.02 -9.34 -9.55
C SER A 43 2.28 -9.44 -8.22
N GLN A 44 1.88 -10.66 -7.87
CA GLN A 44 1.28 -10.95 -6.56
C GLN A 44 2.26 -10.77 -5.40
N ASN A 45 3.57 -10.65 -5.69
CA ASN A 45 4.59 -10.39 -4.69
C ASN A 45 4.75 -8.91 -4.35
N ILE A 46 4.07 -8.01 -5.05
CA ILE A 46 4.07 -6.58 -4.74
C ILE A 46 2.81 -6.23 -3.94
N PHE A 47 3.00 -5.57 -2.80
CA PHE A 47 1.92 -5.20 -1.90
C PHE A 47 2.21 -3.86 -1.21
N PRO A 48 1.17 -3.08 -0.89
CA PRO A 48 1.33 -1.87 -0.09
C PRO A 48 1.65 -2.22 1.36
N ILE A 49 2.47 -1.38 1.98
CA ILE A 49 2.75 -1.36 3.41
C ILE A 49 2.44 0.03 3.96
N LEU A 50 1.81 0.08 5.12
CA LEU A 50 1.64 1.29 5.91
C LEU A 50 2.23 1.11 7.30
N ASN A 51 3.39 1.71 7.54
CA ASN A 51 4.00 1.73 8.84
C ASN A 51 3.52 2.96 9.64
N ILE A 52 3.17 2.76 10.91
CA ILE A 52 2.79 3.83 11.86
C ILE A 52 3.78 3.94 13.04
N ASP A 53 4.92 3.23 12.95
CA ASP A 53 5.97 3.22 13.98
C ASP A 53 7.33 3.51 13.33
N GLN A 54 7.88 4.69 13.63
CA GLN A 54 9.17 5.17 13.14
C GLN A 54 10.34 4.30 13.62
N SER A 55 10.23 3.66 14.79
CA SER A 55 11.30 2.79 15.31
C SER A 55 11.40 1.45 14.56
N ARG A 56 10.37 1.14 13.78
CA ARG A 56 10.18 -0.12 13.07
C ARG A 56 9.71 0.08 11.62
N PRO A 57 10.37 0.95 10.83
CA PRO A 57 9.88 1.34 9.50
C PRO A 57 10.00 0.21 8.48
N ASN A 58 10.76 -0.84 8.81
CA ASN A 58 10.97 -2.04 8.01
C ASN A 58 10.52 -3.33 8.74
N TYR A 59 9.90 -3.23 9.92
CA TYR A 59 9.41 -4.39 10.67
C TYR A 59 8.10 -4.90 10.04
N ASN A 60 8.14 -6.13 9.56
CA ASN A 60 7.19 -6.66 8.58
C ASN A 60 5.79 -7.03 9.11
N TYR A 61 5.40 -6.69 10.34
CA TYR A 61 4.20 -7.30 10.94
C TYR A 61 3.07 -6.35 11.35
N ASP A 62 3.37 -5.11 11.75
CA ASP A 62 2.39 -4.24 12.41
C ASP A 62 1.79 -3.17 11.48
N GLY A 63 2.25 -3.12 10.22
CA GLY A 63 1.93 -2.05 9.28
C GLY A 63 1.73 -2.49 7.83
N GLN A 64 1.01 -3.57 7.56
CA GLN A 64 0.78 -4.04 6.18
C GLN A 64 -0.49 -3.46 5.52
N LEU A 65 -1.08 -2.41 6.10
CA LEU A 65 -2.34 -1.71 5.74
C LEU A 65 -3.61 -2.58 5.51
N PHE A 66 -3.46 -3.90 5.35
CA PHE A 66 -4.52 -4.89 5.16
C PHE A 66 -4.07 -6.23 5.75
N GLN A 67 -3.97 -6.31 7.08
CA GLN A 67 -4.26 -7.59 7.72
C GLN A 67 -5.74 -7.94 7.47
N THR A 68 -6.01 -8.38 6.26
CA THR A 68 -7.16 -9.18 5.86
C THR A 68 -6.60 -10.52 5.51
N VAL A 69 -6.43 -11.39 6.52
CA VAL A 69 -7.02 -12.73 6.51
C VAL A 69 -7.11 -13.22 7.96
N ASN A 70 -8.35 -13.46 8.39
CA ASN A 70 -8.79 -14.27 9.52
C ASN A 70 -8.69 -13.69 10.96
N PRO A 71 -9.83 -13.37 11.61
CA PRO A 71 -9.89 -13.07 13.05
C PRO A 71 -9.45 -14.24 13.96
N ASN A 72 -9.28 -15.46 13.41
CA ASN A 72 -8.98 -16.69 14.16
C ASN A 72 -7.69 -17.44 13.73
N GLY A 73 -6.77 -16.88 12.94
CA GLY A 73 -5.52 -17.60 12.65
C GLY A 73 -4.54 -16.97 11.68
N THR A 74 -3.26 -16.94 12.10
CA THR A 74 -1.99 -16.64 11.40
C THR A 74 -2.00 -15.40 10.48
N ARG A 75 -1.19 -14.38 10.82
CA ARG A 75 -1.04 -13.13 10.03
C ARG A 75 -0.46 -13.44 8.64
N TRP A 76 -1.16 -13.06 7.56
CA TRP A 76 -0.72 -13.24 6.17
C TRP A 76 -0.33 -11.91 5.51
N VAL A 77 0.54 -11.99 4.49
CA VAL A 77 0.91 -10.84 3.65
C VAL A 77 -0.28 -10.35 2.83
N ALA A 78 -0.49 -9.03 2.79
CA ALA A 78 -1.53 -8.34 2.04
C ALA A 78 -1.32 -8.37 0.51
N THR A 79 -1.13 -9.56 -0.08
CA THR A 79 -0.97 -9.68 -1.53
C THR A 79 -2.28 -9.36 -2.26
N PRO A 80 -2.21 -8.93 -3.54
CA PRO A 80 -3.41 -8.63 -4.33
C PRO A 80 -4.44 -9.78 -4.34
N LEU A 81 -3.98 -11.03 -4.47
CA LEU A 81 -4.82 -12.22 -4.45
C LEU A 81 -5.48 -12.46 -3.08
N ARG A 82 -4.83 -12.09 -1.97
CA ARG A 82 -5.43 -12.21 -0.64
C ARG A 82 -6.48 -11.14 -0.43
N ILE A 83 -6.17 -9.90 -0.79
CA ILE A 83 -7.09 -8.77 -0.71
C ILE A 83 -8.35 -9.05 -1.54
N SER A 84 -8.22 -9.63 -2.74
CA SER A 84 -9.36 -9.98 -3.59
C SER A 84 -10.27 -11.06 -2.99
N ASN A 85 -9.70 -12.01 -2.25
CA ASN A 85 -10.43 -13.16 -1.71
C ASN A 85 -11.07 -12.90 -0.34
N ASP A 86 -10.56 -11.97 0.48
CA ASP A 86 -11.00 -11.83 1.88
C ASP A 86 -12.32 -11.06 2.06
N GLY A 87 -12.85 -10.42 1.01
CA GLY A 87 -14.22 -9.83 0.95
C GLY A 87 -14.51 -8.65 1.90
N HIS A 88 -13.77 -8.52 3.00
CA HIS A 88 -13.93 -7.54 4.09
C HIS A 88 -12.78 -6.52 4.15
N ALA A 89 -11.90 -6.49 3.16
CA ALA A 89 -10.72 -5.63 3.17
C ALA A 89 -11.05 -4.15 2.97
N ASN A 90 -10.23 -3.28 3.56
CA ASN A 90 -10.22 -1.82 3.34
C ASN A 90 -10.02 -1.46 1.84
N PHE A 91 -9.67 -2.43 0.99
CA PHE A 91 -9.60 -2.30 -0.46
C PHE A 91 -10.74 -3.02 -1.19
N GLU A 92 -11.09 -2.50 -2.35
CA GLU A 92 -11.88 -3.17 -3.38
C GLU A 92 -11.02 -3.50 -4.59
N VAL A 93 -11.31 -4.62 -5.26
CA VAL A 93 -10.73 -4.94 -6.55
C VAL A 93 -11.56 -4.25 -7.62
N VAL A 94 -10.96 -3.31 -8.32
CA VAL A 94 -11.61 -2.52 -9.38
C VAL A 94 -11.52 -3.23 -10.72
N ALA A 95 -10.40 -3.93 -10.97
CA ALA A 95 -10.21 -4.74 -12.15
C ALA A 95 -9.24 -5.89 -11.86
N TYR A 96 -9.42 -7.01 -12.57
CA TYR A 96 -8.51 -8.14 -12.58
C TYR A 96 -8.38 -8.64 -14.01
N ASP A 97 -7.14 -8.70 -14.51
CA ASP A 97 -6.83 -9.34 -15.78
C ASP A 97 -6.18 -10.70 -15.50
N SER A 98 -6.94 -11.76 -15.81
CA SER A 98 -6.49 -13.14 -15.59
C SER A 98 -5.37 -13.58 -16.54
N SER A 99 -5.19 -12.90 -17.68
CA SER A 99 -4.16 -13.24 -18.66
C SER A 99 -2.78 -12.72 -18.26
N SER A 100 -2.73 -11.52 -17.67
CA SER A 100 -1.50 -10.87 -17.17
C SER A 100 -1.28 -11.08 -15.66
N GLY A 101 -2.31 -11.54 -14.93
CA GLY A 101 -2.25 -11.66 -13.47
C GLY A 101 -2.29 -10.31 -12.76
N GLU A 102 -2.63 -9.23 -13.47
CA GLU A 102 -2.67 -7.88 -12.96
C GLU A 102 -3.93 -7.61 -12.15
N PHE A 103 -3.74 -6.99 -10.99
CA PHE A 103 -4.83 -6.54 -10.12
C PHE A 103 -4.79 -5.04 -10.01
N LYS A 104 -5.97 -4.41 -10.14
CA LYS A 104 -6.19 -3.01 -9.81
C LYS A 104 -7.05 -2.91 -8.55
N LEU A 105 -6.56 -2.19 -7.54
CA LEU A 105 -7.22 -2.08 -6.23
C LEU A 105 -7.35 -0.63 -5.78
N ASN A 106 -8.48 -0.31 -5.12
CA ASN A 106 -8.77 1.02 -4.56
C ASN A 106 -9.14 0.96 -3.09
N LEU A 107 -8.71 1.98 -2.35
CA LEU A 107 -9.11 2.19 -0.95
C LEU A 107 -10.61 2.54 -0.89
N LYS A 108 -11.37 1.76 -0.13
CA LYS A 108 -12.83 1.94 0.00
C LYS A 108 -13.19 3.20 0.76
N THR A 109 -12.42 3.52 1.79
CA THR A 109 -12.72 4.63 2.72
C THR A 109 -11.44 5.37 3.10
N PRO A 110 -11.47 6.71 3.19
CA PRO A 110 -10.35 7.47 3.71
C PRO A 110 -9.88 6.97 5.08
N MET A 111 -8.57 7.10 5.35
CA MET A 111 -7.96 6.65 6.61
C MET A 111 -7.24 7.79 7.30
N ILE A 112 -7.34 7.83 8.63
CA ILE A 112 -6.66 8.80 9.49
C ILE A 112 -5.59 8.06 10.29
N LEU A 113 -4.37 8.57 10.24
CA LEU A 113 -3.17 7.97 10.79
C LEU A 113 -2.52 8.97 11.75
N PRO A 114 -2.84 8.88 13.05
CA PRO A 114 -2.32 9.82 14.04
C PRO A 114 -0.84 9.57 14.32
N GLY A 115 -0.06 10.64 14.50
CA GLY A 115 1.35 10.56 14.87
C GLY A 115 2.29 10.10 13.76
N GLY A 116 1.91 10.34 12.51
CA GLY A 116 2.75 10.05 11.35
C GLY A 116 2.69 8.61 10.84
N SER A 117 3.05 8.43 9.58
CA SER A 117 3.15 7.14 8.92
C SER A 117 4.08 7.16 7.70
N ARG A 118 4.37 5.96 7.20
CA ARG A 118 5.01 5.73 5.91
C ARG A 118 4.14 4.82 5.06
N LEU A 119 3.77 5.27 3.87
CA LEU A 119 3.20 4.41 2.83
C LEU A 119 4.30 4.04 1.84
N ALA A 120 4.44 2.75 1.57
CA ALA A 120 5.36 2.23 0.57
C ALA A 120 4.77 1.01 -0.15
N PHE A 121 5.33 0.67 -1.30
CA PHE A 121 5.11 -0.61 -1.96
C PHE A 121 6.32 -1.50 -1.76
N LYS A 122 6.09 -2.77 -1.43
CA LYS A 122 7.15 -3.73 -1.17
C LYS A 122 7.01 -4.96 -2.06
N HIS A 123 8.13 -5.47 -2.54
CA HIS A 123 8.25 -6.74 -3.23
C HIS A 123 8.70 -7.84 -2.24
N ASN A 124 8.03 -8.99 -2.23
CA ASN A 124 8.44 -10.17 -1.49
C ASN A 124 9.29 -11.10 -2.38
N GLY A 125 10.55 -11.32 -2.01
CA GLY A 125 11.50 -12.14 -2.78
C GLY A 125 12.37 -11.33 -3.74
N THR A 126 12.96 -12.00 -4.74
CA THR A 126 13.88 -11.38 -5.71
C THR A 126 13.12 -10.61 -6.78
N PRO A 127 13.29 -9.27 -6.87
CA PRO A 127 12.63 -8.48 -7.90
C PRO A 127 13.14 -8.80 -9.32
N THR A 128 12.32 -8.49 -10.31
CA THR A 128 12.67 -8.60 -11.74
C THR A 128 12.14 -7.37 -12.48
N GLU A 129 12.67 -7.07 -13.66
CA GLU A 129 12.25 -5.90 -14.46
C GLU A 129 10.75 -5.89 -14.82
N ASN A 130 10.09 -7.05 -14.77
CA ASN A 130 8.66 -7.19 -15.03
C ASN A 130 7.80 -6.93 -13.78
N HIS A 131 8.40 -6.81 -12.59
CA HIS A 131 7.70 -6.54 -11.34
C HIS A 131 7.52 -5.05 -11.16
N THR A 132 6.30 -4.58 -11.41
CA THR A 132 5.98 -3.16 -11.45
C THR A 132 4.73 -2.83 -10.66
N VAL A 133 4.69 -1.58 -10.18
CA VAL A 133 3.49 -0.99 -9.58
C VAL A 133 3.21 0.36 -10.24
N THR A 134 1.94 0.60 -10.54
CA THR A 134 1.42 1.92 -10.90
C THR A 134 0.54 2.36 -9.75
N TYR A 135 0.63 3.61 -9.30
CA TYR A 135 -0.22 4.07 -8.21
C TYR A 135 -0.59 5.55 -8.31
N LYS A 136 -1.73 5.87 -7.68
CA LYS A 136 -2.18 7.23 -7.41
C LYS A 136 -2.63 7.31 -5.96
N VAL A 137 -2.02 8.21 -5.20
CA VAL A 137 -2.31 8.45 -3.79
C VAL A 137 -2.60 9.94 -3.58
N ILE A 138 -3.68 10.24 -2.86
CA ILE A 138 -4.00 11.57 -2.36
C ILE A 138 -4.01 11.49 -0.85
N TYR A 139 -3.19 12.31 -0.20
CA TYR A 139 -3.13 12.37 1.25
C TYR A 139 -2.99 13.81 1.74
N ARG A 140 -3.26 14.02 3.03
CA ARG A 140 -3.15 15.30 3.72
C ARG A 140 -2.23 15.17 4.91
N GLU A 141 -1.39 16.18 5.09
CA GLU A 141 -0.67 16.44 6.34
C GLU A 141 -1.49 17.41 7.20
N VAL A 142 -1.81 17.00 8.43
CA VAL A 142 -2.67 17.73 9.38
C VAL A 142 -1.88 18.09 10.63
#